data_AF-A0A5M3N8U7-F1
#
_entry.id   AF-A0A5M3N8U7-F1
#
_cell.length_a   1.000
_cell.length_b   1.000
_cell.length_c   1.000
_cell.angle_alpha   90.00
_cell.angle_beta   90.00
_cell.angle_gamma   90.00
#
_symmetry.space_group_name_H-M   'P 1'
#
loop_
_entity.id
_entity.type
_entity.pdbx_description
1 polymer ?
#
loop_
_entity_poly.entity_id
_entity_poly.type
_entity_poly.pdbx_seq_one_letter_code
_entity_poly.pdbx_strand_id
1 'polypeptide(L)' 'LRFDDHLSDCIRIVNGLVQGDPFSMLLYVVYASRLLRVAKGRKEGAFGYVDDASLLARGKTY' A
#
# COMPACT_ATOMS: atom_id res chain seq x y z
N LEU A 1 -12.01 4.81 21.83
CA LEU A 1 -12.27 3.35 21.74
C LEU A 1 -12.80 2.90 23.09
N ARG A 2 -13.84 2.06 23.21
CA ARG A 2 -14.40 1.67 24.52
C ARG A 2 -14.20 0.18 24.75
N PHE A 3 -13.56 -0.17 25.85
CA PHE A 3 -13.45 -1.54 26.35
C PHE A 3 -13.96 -1.56 27.79
N ASP A 4 -15.04 -2.30 28.03
CA ASP A 4 -15.68 -2.42 29.34
C ASP A 4 -15.98 -1.04 29.98
N ASP A 5 -15.23 -0.70 31.02
CA ASP A 5 -15.30 0.52 31.82
C ASP A 5 -14.27 1.59 31.39
N HIS A 6 -13.37 1.29 30.46
CA HIS A 6 -12.39 2.23 29.94
C HIS A 6 -12.80 2.82 28.58
N LEU A 7 -12.84 4.15 28.51
CA LEU A 7 -12.96 4.90 27.26
C LEU A 7 -11.59 5.53 26.94
N SER A 8 -10.96 5.09 25.85
CA SER A 8 -9.71 5.68 25.38
C SER A 8 -9.94 7.07 24.80
N ASP A 9 -8.96 7.93 25.03
CA ASP A 9 -8.88 9.28 24.46
C ASP A 9 -8.92 9.27 22.92
N CYS A 10 -9.32 10.41 22.36
CA CYS A 10 -9.32 10.60 20.91
C CYS A 10 -7.88 10.74 20.41
N ILE A 11 -7.51 9.89 19.45
CA ILE A 11 -6.21 9.96 18.78
C ILE A 11 -6.43 10.63 17.42
N ARG A 12 -5.81 11.79 17.23
CA ARG A 12 -5.82 12.47 15.94
C ARG A 12 -4.81 11.82 15.00
N ILE A 13 -5.30 11.18 13.94
CA ILE A 13 -4.45 10.65 12.87
C ILE A 13 -4.12 11.80 11.91
N VAL A 14 -2.83 12.14 11.83
CA VAL A 14 -2.32 13.23 10.95
C VAL A 14 -1.57 12.71 9.72
N ASN A 15 -1.29 11.41 9.67
CA ASN A 15 -0.63 10.75 8.55
C ASN A 15 -0.95 9.25 8.54
N GLY A 16 -0.77 8.63 7.37
CA GLY A 16 -1.00 7.20 7.17
C GLY A 16 -2.48 6.84 7.09
N LEU A 17 -2.73 5.55 6.95
CA LEU A 17 -4.06 4.95 6.99
C LEU A 17 -4.13 4.04 8.21
N VAL A 18 -5.32 3.91 8.80
CA VAL A 18 -5.49 3.14 10.03
C VAL A 18 -5.63 1.65 9.71
N GLN A 19 -4.98 0.80 10.51
CA GLN A 19 -5.12 -0.64 10.37
C GLN A 19 -6.48 -1.10 10.92
N GLY A 20 -7.12 -2.05 10.22
CA GLY A 20 -8.41 -2.61 10.62
C GLY A 20 -9.63 -1.85 10.08
N ASP A 21 -9.43 -0.70 9.44
CA ASP A 21 -10.47 -0.04 8.64
C ASP A 21 -10.52 -0.66 7.23
N PRO A 22 -11.67 -1.21 6.78
CA PRO A 22 -11.80 -1.77 5.45
C PRO A 22 -11.51 -0.77 4.32
N PHE A 23 -11.81 0.52 4.51
CA PHE A 23 -11.53 1.55 3.50
C PHE A 23 -10.05 1.85 3.34
N SER A 24 -9.30 1.79 4.45
CA SER A 24 -7.86 1.99 4.46
C SER A 24 -7.12 1.03 3.52
N MET A 25 -7.57 -0.22 3.39
CA MET A 25 -6.97 -1.16 2.42
C MET A 25 -7.21 -0.77 0.96
N LEU A 26 -8.42 -0.34 0.62
CA LEU A 26 -8.72 0.11 -0.73
C LEU A 26 -7.92 1.36 -1.09
N LEU A 27 -7.88 2.35 -0.19
CA LEU A 27 -7.15 3.60 -0.37
C LEU A 27 -5.65 3.34 -0.52
N TYR A 28 -5.10 2.42 0.26
CA TYR A 28 -3.70 2.03 0.16
C TYR A 28 -3.36 1.43 -1.21
N VAL A 29 -4.16 0.49 -1.73
CA VAL A 29 -3.94 -0.10 -3.05
C VAL A 29 -4.00 0.96 -4.17
N VAL A 30 -4.95 1.90 -4.09
CA VAL A 30 -5.04 3.01 -5.05
C VAL A 30 -3.80 3.89 -4.99
N TYR A 31 -3.32 4.24 -3.80
CA TYR A 31 -2.10 5.01 -3.60
C TYR A 31 -0.87 4.28 -4.17
N ALA A 32 -0.67 3.01 -3.79
CA ALA A 32 0.46 2.18 -4.19
C ALA A 32 0.46 1.86 -5.70
N SER A 33 -0.70 1.85 -6.37
CA SER A 33 -0.81 1.56 -7.81
C SER A 33 0.05 2.48 -8.70
N ARG A 34 0.31 3.71 -8.23
CA ARG A 34 1.15 4.67 -8.97
C ARG A 34 2.61 4.22 -9.02
N LEU A 35 3.09 3.52 -7.99
CA LEU A 35 4.43 2.94 -7.93
C LEU A 35 4.63 1.92 -9.06
N LEU A 36 3.66 1.02 -9.23
CA LEU A 36 3.68 -0.01 -10.28
C LEU A 36 3.65 0.61 -11.68
N ARG A 37 2.91 1.71 -11.87
CA ARG A 37 2.87 2.44 -13.13
C ARG A 37 4.21 3.07 -13.49
N VAL A 38 4.92 3.63 -12.52
CA VAL A 38 6.23 4.25 -12.76
C VAL A 38 7.29 3.19 -13.08
N ALA A 39 7.24 2.05 -12.40
CA ALA A 39 8.23 1.00 -12.56
C ALA A 39 8.01 0.12 -13.81
N LYS A 40 6.83 0.17 -14.43
CA LYS A 40 6.52 -0.57 -15.67
C LYS A 40 7.16 0.11 -16.88
N GLY A 41 8.14 -0.55 -17.48
CA GLY A 41 8.82 -0.11 -18.69
C GLY A 41 8.46 -0.91 -19.93
N ARG A 42 9.14 -0.67 -21.07
CA ARG A 42 8.90 -1.39 -22.33
C ARG A 42 9.39 -2.85 -22.27
N LYS A 43 10.38 -3.14 -21.43
CA LYS A 43 10.99 -4.48 -21.27
C LYS A 43 11.01 -4.93 -19.81
N GLU A 44 10.39 -4.15 -18.94
CA GLU A 44 10.34 -4.32 -17.50
C GLU A 44 8.88 -4.51 -17.05
N GLY A 45 8.61 -5.62 -16.36
CA GLY A 45 7.34 -5.88 -15.69
C GLY A 45 7.35 -5.35 -14.27
N ALA A 46 6.19 -4.88 -13.80
CA ALA A 46 5.98 -4.50 -12.41
C ALA A 46 4.65 -5.12 -11.94
N PHE A 47 4.69 -5.79 -10.80
CA PHE A 47 3.56 -6.47 -10.17
C PHE A 47 3.46 -6.03 -8.72
N GLY A 48 2.26 -5.95 -8.18
CA GLY A 48 2.09 -5.68 -6.76
C GLY A 48 0.87 -6.37 -6.18
N TYR A 49 0.95 -6.65 -4.89
CA TYR A 49 -0.08 -7.27 -4.09
C TYR A 49 -0.10 -6.60 -2.71
N VAL A 50 -1.13 -5.79 -2.46
CA VAL A 50 -1.24 -4.96 -1.25
C VAL A 50 0.03 -4.13 -1.06
N ASP A 51 0.90 -4.50 -0.12
CA ASP A 51 2.16 -3.83 0.24
C ASP A 51 3.39 -4.39 -0.47
N ASP A 52 3.29 -5.59 -1.04
CA ASP A 52 4.37 -6.19 -1.81
C ASP A 52 4.41 -5.68 -3.25
N ALA A 53 5.62 -5.37 -3.73
CA ALA A 53 5.88 -5.01 -5.12
C ALA A 53 7.08 -5.78 -5.66
N SER A 54 6.91 -6.37 -6.85
CA SER A 54 7.94 -7.12 -7.57
C SER A 54 8.25 -6.46 -8.91
N LEU A 55 9.54 -6.33 -9.22
CA LEU A 55 10.03 -5.83 -10.51
C LEU A 55 10.72 -6.96 -11.28
N LEU A 56 10.35 -7.11 -12.55
CA LEU A 56 10.92 -8.09 -13.46
C LEU A 56 11.62 -7.36 -14.60
N ALA A 57 12.92 -7.58 -14.76
CA ALA A 57 13.69 -7.02 -15.86
C ALA A 57 14.38 -8.13 -16.66
N ARG A 58 14.38 -8.01 -17.98
CA ARG A 58 15.15 -8.90 -18.85
C ARG A 58 16.49 -8.25 -19.20
N GLY A 59 17.59 -8.84 -18.72
CA GLY A 59 18.93 -8.44 -19.12
C GLY A 59 19.15 -8.58 -20.63
N LYS A 60 20.05 -7.76 -21.20
CA LYS A 60 20.56 -8.04 -22.54
C LYS A 60 21.50 -9.24 -22.45
N THR A 61 21.21 -10.31 -23.18
CA THR A 61 22.18 -11.40 -23.38
C THR A 61 23.40 -10.85 -24.10
N TYR A 62 24.57 -11.38 -23.75
CA TYR A 62 25.87 -11.10 -24.36
C TYR A 62 25.89 -11.45 -25.85
#